data_AF-A0A7C5IQB5-F1
#
_entry.id   AF-A0A7C5IQB5-F1
#
_cell.length_a   1.000
_cell.length_b   1.000
_cell.length_c   1.000
_cell.angle_alpha   90.00
_cell.angle_beta   90.00
_cell.angle_gamma   90.00
#
_symmetry.space_group_name_H-M   'P 1'
#
loop_
_entity.id
_entity.type
_entity.pdbx_description
1 polymer ?
#
loop_
_entity_poly.entity_id
_entity_poly.type
_entity_poly.pdbx_seq_one_letter_code
_entity_poly.pdbx_strand_id
1 'polypeptide(L)' 'VIVGESRTFPGAVAFMRSHGVEVIDLDLPECVKMMEDFIAAKPELWNEDIGE' A
#
# COMPACT_ATOMS: atom_id res chain seq x y z
N VAL A 1 12.80 0.75 4.70
CA VAL A 1 11.65 -0.05 4.23
C VAL A 1 11.58 0.07 2.72
N ILE A 2 11.43 -1.06 2.03
CA ILE A 2 11.22 -1.10 0.57
C ILE A 2 9.77 -1.53 0.37
N VAL A 3 9.01 -0.76 -0.40
CA VAL A 3 7.59 -0.99 -0.65
C VAL A 3 7.39 -1.30 -2.14
N GLY A 4 6.54 -2.27 -2.43
CA GLY A 4 6.22 -2.66 -3.81
C GLY A 4 5.47 -1.56 -4.56
N GLU A 5 4.43 -0.99 -3.94
CA GLU A 5 3.66 0.15 -4.47
C GLU A 5 2.93 0.88 -3.33
N SER A 6 2.56 2.15 -3.54
CA SER A 6 1.79 2.96 -2.57
C SER A 6 0.56 3.66 -3.18
N ARG A 7 0.20 3.32 -4.42
CA ARG A 7 -0.92 3.93 -5.16
C ARG A 7 -2.26 3.48 -4.62
N THR A 8 -2.42 2.19 -4.34
CA THR A 8 -3.70 1.66 -3.86
C THR A 8 -3.90 1.98 -2.38
N PHE A 9 -2.81 1.98 -1.61
CA PHE A 9 -2.82 2.39 -0.21
C PHE A 9 -1.49 3.05 0.20
N PRO A 10 -1.49 4.32 0.63
CA PRO A 10 -0.25 5.06 0.89
C PRO A 10 0.45 4.67 2.20
N GLY A 11 -0.24 3.99 3.13
CA GLY A 11 0.29 3.63 4.44
C GLY A 11 0.79 4.83 5.26
N ALA A 12 1.84 4.63 6.07
CA ALA A 12 2.34 5.60 7.05
C ALA A 12 3.72 6.19 6.70
N VAL A 13 3.97 6.52 5.43
CA VAL A 13 5.30 6.98 4.95
C VAL A 13 5.82 8.21 5.70
N ALA A 14 4.96 9.19 5.97
CA ALA A 14 5.36 10.41 6.68
C ALA A 14 5.82 10.13 8.13
N PHE A 15 5.12 9.24 8.84
CA PHE A 15 5.48 8.82 10.20
C PHE A 15 6.82 8.07 10.21
N MET A 16 7.02 7.15 9.26
CA MET A 16 8.31 6.44 9.14
C MET A 16 9.47 7.41 8.90
N ARG A 17 9.31 8.33 7.94
CA ARG A 17 10.33 9.34 7.62
C ARG A 17 10.62 10.27 8.81
N SER A 18 9.60 10.67 9.58
CA SER A 18 9.81 11.51 10.77
C SER A 18 10.60 10.82 11.87
N HIS A 19 10.68 9.48 11.86
CA HIS A 19 11.47 8.66 12.77
C HIS A 19 12.80 8.20 12.16
N GLY A 20 13.25 8.84 11.08
CA GLY A 20 14.54 8.54 10.45
C GLY A 20 14.55 7.23 9.66
N VAL A 21 13.39 6.62 9.39
CA VAL A 21 13.29 5.43 8.56
C VAL A 21 13.28 5.84 7.09
N GLU A 22 14.28 5.36 6.33
CA GLU A 22 14.29 5.49 4.88
C GLU A 22 13.20 4.62 4.26
N VAL A 23 12.43 5.20 3.35
CA VAL A 23 11.36 4.51 2.61
C VAL A 23 11.58 4.69 1.12
N ILE A 24 11.78 3.58 0.42
CA ILE A 24 11.92 3.50 -1.03
C ILE A 24 10.65 2.85 -1.58
N ASP A 25 9.94 3.58 -2.42
CA ASP A 25 8.80 3.07 -3.18
C ASP A 25 9.27 2.69 -4.58
N LEU A 26 9.06 1.42 -4.94
CA LEU A 26 9.47 0.90 -6.23
C LEU A 26 8.42 1.11 -7.33
N ASP A 27 7.17 1.45 -6.96
CA ASP A 27 6.06 1.69 -7.88
C ASP A 27 5.88 0.56 -8.92
N LEU A 28 5.93 -0.70 -8.45
CA LEU A 28 5.91 -1.89 -9.30
C LEU A 28 4.50 -2.10 -9.90
N PRO A 29 4.36 -2.11 -11.24
CA PRO A 29 3.06 -2.23 -11.88
C PRO A 29 2.36 -3.56 -11.58
N GLU A 30 3.11 -4.64 -11.36
CA GLU A 30 2.56 -5.94 -10.97
C GLU A 30 1.94 -5.92 -9.56
N CYS A 31 2.51 -5.16 -8.63
CA CYS A 31 1.94 -4.99 -7.29
C CYS A 31 0.68 -4.14 -7.35
N VAL A 32 0.71 -3.04 -8.10
CA VAL A 32 -0.47 -2.17 -8.29
C VAL A 32 -1.61 -2.98 -8.87
N LYS A 33 -1.36 -3.71 -9.97
CA LYS A 33 -2.38 -4.54 -10.62
C LYS A 33 -2.96 -5.59 -9.67
N MET A 34 -2.10 -6.27 -8.90
CA MET A 34 -2.53 -7.30 -7.96
C MET A 34 -3.46 -6.73 -6.89
N MET A 35 -3.11 -5.57 -6.33
CA MET A 35 -3.92 -4.92 -5.31
C MET A 35 -5.22 -4.37 -5.88
N GLU A 36 -5.19 -3.71 -7.05
CA GLU A 36 -6.40 -3.24 -7.74
C GLU A 36 -7.38 -4.39 -8.04
N ASP A 37 -6.89 -5.51 -8.58
CA ASP A 37 -7.71 -6.69 -8.89
C ASP A 37 -8.35 -7.27 -7.60
N PHE A 38 -7.59 -7.34 -6.50
CA PHE A 38 -8.08 -7.85 -5.21
C PHE A 38 -9.14 -6.93 -4.59
N ILE A 39 -8.85 -5.62 -4.51
CA ILE A 39 -9.75 -4.61 -3.93
C ILE A 39 -11.07 -4.59 -4.71
N ALA A 40 -11.01 -4.63 -6.04
CA ALA A 40 -12.20 -4.68 -6.89
C ALA A 40 -13.00 -5.98 -6.70
N ALA A 41 -12.33 -7.13 -6.53
CA ALA A 41 -12.99 -8.41 -6.38
C ALA A 41 -13.54 -8.67 -4.96
N LYS A 42 -12.96 -8.06 -3.93
CA LYS A 42 -13.25 -8.32 -2.51
C LYS A 42 -13.27 -7.01 -1.68
N PRO A 43 -14.11 -6.02 -2.01
CA PRO A 43 -14.09 -4.71 -1.36
C PRO A 43 -14.40 -4.77 0.14
N GLU A 44 -15.34 -5.63 0.57
CA GLU A 44 -15.69 -5.78 1.99
C GLU A 44 -14.52 -6.33 2.82
N LEU A 45 -13.78 -7.30 2.28
CA LEU A 45 -12.60 -7.87 2.94
C LEU A 45 -11.43 -6.87 2.96
N TRP A 46 -11.27 -6.10 1.89
CA TRP A 46 -10.28 -5.01 1.89
C TRP A 46 -10.60 -3.96 2.95
N ASN A 47 -11.85 -3.52 3.03
CA ASN A 47 -12.28 -2.56 4.04
C ASN A 47 -12.09 -3.10 5.46
N GLU A 48 -12.39 -4.39 5.69
CA GLU A 48 -12.08 -5.06 6.96
C GLU A 48 -10.56 -5.01 7.29
N ASP A 49 -9.69 -5.31 6.32
CA ASP A 49 -8.23 -5.35 6.50
C ASP A 49 -7.65 -3.97 6.88
N ILE A 50 -8.19 -2.89 6.31
CA ILE A 50 -7.78 -1.51 6.63
C ILE A 50 -8.58 -0.88 7.78
N GLY A 51 -9.62 -1.56 8.29
CA GLY A 51 -10.46 -1.11 9.40
C GLY A 51 -11.47 -0.01 9.06
N GLU A 52 -12.03 0.00 7.84
CA GLU A 52 -13.14 0.88 7.41
C GLU A 52 -14.54 0.32 7.73
#